data_AF-A0A8T6WLI2-F1
#
_entry.id   AF-A0A8T6WLI2-F1
#
_cell.length_a   1.000
_cell.length_b   1.000
_cell.length_c   1.000
_cell.angle_alpha   90.00
_cell.angle_beta   90.00
_cell.angle_gamma   90.00
#
_symmetry.space_group_name_H-M   'P 1'
#
loop_
_entity.id
_entity.type
_entity.pdbx_description
1 polymer ?
#
loop_
_entity_poly.entity_id
_entity_poly.type
_entity_poly.pdbx_seq_one_letter_code
_entity_poly.pdbx_strand_id
1 'polypeptide(L)'
;MWITSALAAEKLKEQNREVEVIERFKGREIIGKDFINPVDGRNLRVLPGWFVDPAHATGVVYSVPAHAPYDWLALRDLQKDPESLRDFDID
;
A
#
# COMPACT_ATOMS: atom_id res chain seq x y z
N MET A 1 -15.29 -3.23 4.54
CA MET A 1 -14.75 -3.14 3.17
C MET A 1 -13.23 -3.20 3.25
N TRP A 2 -12.59 -4.00 2.39
CA TRP A 2 -11.14 -4.14 2.35
C TRP A 2 -10.59 -3.68 1.01
N ILE A 3 -9.37 -3.17 1.01
CA ILE A 3 -8.58 -2.91 -0.19
C ILE A 3 -7.39 -3.87 -0.17
N THR A 4 -7.32 -4.75 -1.16
CA THR A 4 -6.24 -5.72 -1.31
C THR A 4 -5.90 -5.86 -2.78
N SER A 5 -4.81 -6.57 -3.09
CA SER A 5 -4.58 -7.02 -4.46
C SER A 5 -5.68 -7.98 -4.92
N ALA A 6 -5.86 -8.03 -6.24
CA ALA A 6 -6.75 -8.98 -6.89
C ALA A 6 -6.42 -10.43 -6.51
N LEU A 7 -5.14 -10.77 -6.41
CA LEU A 7 -4.66 -12.11 -6.06
C LEU A 7 -4.95 -12.45 -4.59
N ALA A 8 -4.84 -11.47 -3.69
CA ALA A 8 -5.18 -11.63 -2.28
C ALA A 8 -6.67 -11.90 -2.08
N ALA A 9 -7.54 -11.22 -2.84
CA ALA A 9 -8.99 -11.43 -2.77
C ALA A 9 -9.37 -12.88 -3.11
N GLU A 10 -8.72 -13.49 -4.11
CA GLU A 10 -8.92 -14.91 -4.43
C GLU A 10 -8.38 -15.83 -3.32
N LYS A 11 -7.16 -15.55 -2.80
CA LYS A 11 -6.60 -16.33 -1.68
C LYS A 11 -7.46 -16.30 -0.42
N LEU A 12 -8.15 -15.19 -0.16
CA LEU A 12 -9.03 -15.06 1.00
C LEU A 12 -10.26 -15.97 0.91
N LYS A 13 -10.80 -16.20 -0.30
CA LYS A 13 -11.90 -17.16 -0.51
C LYS A 13 -11.48 -18.57 -0.10
N GLU A 14 -10.26 -18.97 -0.47
CA GLU A 14 -9.66 -20.26 -0.09
C GLU A 14 -9.34 -20.36 1.42
N GLN A 15 -9.35 -19.22 2.14
CA GLN A 15 -9.13 -19.15 3.59
C GLN A 15 -10.45 -19.04 4.37
N ASN A 16 -11.52 -19.63 3.84
CA ASN A 16 -12.82 -19.74 4.48
C ASN A 16 -13.45 -18.35 4.79
N ARG A 17 -13.26 -17.38 3.88
CA ARG A 17 -13.91 -16.07 3.91
C ARG A 17 -14.90 -15.94 2.76
N GLU A 18 -16.04 -15.31 3.03
CA GLU A 18 -16.94 -14.83 1.98
C GLU A 18 -16.41 -13.50 1.45
N VAL A 19 -16.02 -13.47 0.16
CA VAL A 19 -15.42 -12.29 -0.48
C VAL A 19 -16.21 -11.92 -1.72
N GLU A 20 -16.75 -10.71 -1.73
CA GLU A 20 -17.38 -10.08 -2.90
C GLU A 20 -16.48 -8.93 -3.39
N VAL A 21 -16.13 -8.95 -4.69
CA VAL A 21 -15.29 -7.91 -5.29
C VAL A 21 -16.20 -6.77 -5.77
N ILE A 22 -16.18 -5.65 -5.06
CA ILE A 22 -16.99 -4.46 -5.35
C ILE A 22 -16.43 -3.67 -6.55
N GLU A 23 -15.10 -3.53 -6.61
CA GLU A 23 -14.42 -2.73 -7.63
C GLU A 23 -12.99 -3.26 -7.87
N ARG A 24 -12.45 -3.03 -9.08
CA ARG A 24 -11.04 -3.24 -9.41
C ARG A 24 -10.45 -1.96 -9.98
N PHE A 25 -9.35 -1.52 -9.41
CA PHE A 25 -8.68 -0.27 -9.77
C PHE A 25 -7.16 -0.44 -9.74
N LYS A 26 -6.42 0.50 -10.31
CA LYS A 26 -4.94 0.49 -10.28
C LYS A 26 -4.44 1.03 -8.96
N GLY A 27 -3.37 0.46 -8.41
CA GLY A 27 -2.78 0.93 -7.14
C GLY A 27 -2.48 2.44 -7.11
N ARG A 28 -2.15 3.05 -8.26
CA ARG A 28 -1.99 4.51 -8.42
C ARG A 28 -3.17 5.33 -7.90
N GLU A 29 -4.39 4.81 -7.94
CA GLU A 29 -5.61 5.54 -7.56
C GLU A 29 -5.78 5.71 -6.05
N ILE A 30 -4.95 5.03 -5.24
CA ILE A 30 -4.93 5.18 -3.77
C ILE A 30 -3.63 5.80 -3.25
N ILE A 31 -2.60 5.95 -4.09
CA ILE A 31 -1.39 6.68 -3.73
C ILE A 31 -1.79 8.14 -3.47
N GLY A 32 -1.23 8.75 -2.43
CA GLY A 32 -1.61 10.12 -2.04
C GLY A 32 -2.75 10.19 -1.02
N LYS A 33 -3.50 9.11 -0.82
CA LYS A 33 -4.59 9.07 0.16
C LYS A 33 -4.08 8.86 1.58
N ASP A 34 -4.83 9.43 2.52
CA ASP A 34 -4.60 9.31 3.95
C ASP A 34 -5.32 8.09 4.53
N PHE A 35 -4.73 7.47 5.55
CA PHE A 35 -5.30 6.38 6.32
C PHE A 35 -4.97 6.52 7.80
N ILE A 36 -5.89 6.04 8.65
CA ILE A 36 -5.72 6.07 10.09
C ILE A 36 -5.10 4.75 10.53
N ASN A 37 -3.97 4.81 11.23
CA ASN A 37 -3.39 3.64 11.88
C ASN A 37 -4.34 3.14 12.98
N PRO A 38 -4.85 1.89 12.91
CA PRO A 38 -5.78 1.38 13.91
C PRO A 38 -5.16 1.19 15.30
N VAL A 39 -3.82 1.20 15.41
CA VAL A 39 -3.12 0.96 16.69
C VAL A 39 -3.00 2.23 17.53
N ASP A 40 -2.63 3.36 16.92
CA ASP A 40 -2.31 4.60 17.63
C ASP A 40 -3.01 5.84 17.08
N GLY A 41 -3.89 5.69 16.08
CA GLY A 41 -4.69 6.78 15.52
C GLY A 41 -3.92 7.77 14.66
N ARG A 42 -2.63 7.54 14.37
CA ARG A 42 -1.86 8.43 13.49
C ARG A 42 -2.45 8.44 12.08
N ASN A 43 -2.51 9.63 11.49
CA ASN A 43 -2.78 9.77 10.06
C ASN A 43 -1.50 9.48 9.27
N LEU A 44 -1.58 8.55 8.34
CA LEU A 44 -0.47 8.07 7.52
C LEU A 44 -0.85 8.16 6.04
N ARG A 45 0.16 8.30 5.19
CA ARG A 45 -0.01 8.47 3.74
C ARG A 45 0.30 7.17 3.01
N VAL A 46 -0.49 6.83 2.00
CA VAL A 46 -0.15 5.75 1.04
C VAL A 46 0.89 6.26 0.05
N LEU A 47 2.06 5.63 0.03
CA LEU A 47 3.18 5.96 -0.84
C LEU A 47 3.43 4.87 -1.89
N PRO A 48 4.04 5.20 -3.05
CA PRO A 48 4.48 4.19 -3.99
C PRO A 48 5.60 3.32 -3.39
N GLY A 49 5.46 2.00 -3.49
CA GLY A 49 6.46 1.03 -3.05
C GLY A 49 6.81 0.08 -4.17
N TRP A 50 7.89 0.37 -4.93
CA TRP A 50 8.30 -0.43 -6.09
C TRP A 50 8.65 -1.89 -5.76
N PHE A 51 8.98 -2.18 -4.50
CA PHE A 51 9.35 -3.50 -4.02
C PHE A 51 8.14 -4.36 -3.57
N VAL A 52 6.94 -3.79 -3.55
CA VAL A 52 5.73 -4.49 -3.12
C VAL A 52 5.26 -5.41 -4.23
N ASP A 53 5.11 -6.70 -3.93
CA ASP A 53 4.57 -7.69 -4.85
C ASP A 53 3.08 -7.93 -4.60
N PRO A 54 2.18 -7.61 -5.56
CA PRO A 54 0.75 -7.89 -5.44
C PRO A 54 0.39 -9.36 -5.24
N ALA A 55 1.28 -10.30 -5.61
CA ALA A 55 1.08 -11.73 -5.39
C ALA A 55 1.36 -12.16 -3.94
N HIS A 56 2.07 -11.36 -3.14
CA HIS A 56 2.40 -11.69 -1.76
C HIS A 56 1.41 -11.07 -0.76
N ALA A 57 0.92 -11.90 0.17
CA ALA A 57 -0.05 -11.53 1.19
C ALA A 57 -1.25 -10.72 0.62
N THR A 58 -1.44 -9.49 1.07
CA THR A 58 -2.51 -8.58 0.64
C THR A 58 -2.12 -7.67 -0.51
N GLY A 59 -0.84 -7.62 -0.89
CA GLY A 59 -0.29 -6.63 -1.83
C GLY A 59 -0.28 -5.19 -1.30
N VAL A 60 -0.44 -5.00 0.02
CA VAL A 60 -0.32 -3.70 0.70
C VAL A 60 0.58 -3.88 1.92
N VAL A 61 1.59 -3.03 2.07
CA VAL A 61 2.61 -3.15 3.14
C VAL A 61 2.54 -1.94 4.06
N TYR A 62 2.59 -2.20 5.36
CA TYR A 62 2.73 -1.17 6.38
C TYR A 62 4.22 -0.86 6.59
N SER A 63 4.63 0.39 6.34
CA SER A 63 6.04 0.79 6.34
C SER A 63 6.57 1.10 7.74
N VAL A 64 7.69 0.47 8.12
CA VAL A 64 8.43 0.66 9.38
C VAL A 64 9.95 0.86 9.10
N PRO A 65 10.35 1.97 8.49
CA PRO A 65 11.72 2.20 7.99
C PRO A 65 12.80 2.18 9.07
N ALA A 66 12.44 2.32 10.35
CA ALA A 66 13.40 2.21 11.46
C ALA A 66 13.98 0.79 11.61
N HIS A 67 13.26 -0.25 11.14
CA HIS A 67 13.64 -1.65 11.33
C HIS A 67 13.52 -2.50 10.06
N ALA A 68 12.98 -1.95 8.98
CA ALA A 68 12.86 -2.62 7.67
C ALA A 68 13.75 -1.92 6.62
N PRO A 69 14.83 -2.56 6.13
CA PRO A 69 15.74 -1.94 5.17
C PRO A 69 15.09 -1.54 3.84
N TYR A 70 14.14 -2.33 3.33
CA TYR A 70 13.42 -2.02 2.09
C TYR A 70 12.54 -0.79 2.23
N ASP A 71 11.86 -0.66 3.37
CA ASP A 71 11.03 0.49 3.70
C ASP A 71 11.87 1.77 3.77
N TRP A 72 13.04 1.68 4.41
CA TRP A 72 13.97 2.80 4.48
C TRP A 72 14.50 3.19 3.09
N LEU A 73 14.87 2.20 2.27
CA LEU A 73 15.36 2.44 0.91
C LEU A 73 14.29 3.10 0.05
N ALA A 74 13.07 2.57 0.05
CA ALA A 74 11.96 3.14 -0.70
C ALA A 74 11.66 4.58 -0.25
N LEU A 75 11.60 4.84 1.06
CA LEU A 75 11.38 6.19 1.57
C LEU A 75 12.52 7.14 1.19
N ARG A 76 13.78 6.69 1.27
CA ARG A 76 14.94 7.47 0.88
C ARG A 76 14.95 7.79 -0.61
N ASP A 77 14.56 6.85 -1.45
CA ASP A 77 14.50 7.06 -2.90
C ASP A 77 13.41 8.10 -3.24
N LEU A 78 12.24 8.04 -2.58
CA LEU A 78 11.21 9.07 -2.70
C LEU A 78 11.66 10.45 -2.22
N GLN A 79 12.46 10.52 -1.15
CA GLN A 79 13.04 11.78 -0.68
C GLN A 79 14.09 12.37 -1.62
N LYS A 80 14.80 11.51 -2.38
CA LYS A 80 15.81 11.94 -3.35
C LYS A 80 15.23 12.35 -4.70
N ASP A 81 14.04 11.85 -5.04
CA ASP A 81 13.32 12.16 -6.27
C ASP A 81 11.88 12.63 -5.99
N PRO A 82 11.69 13.85 -5.44
CA PRO A 82 10.36 14.37 -5.16
C PRO A 82 9.53 14.61 -6.42
N GLU A 83 10.16 14.74 -7.58
CA GLU A 83 9.46 14.91 -8.86
C GLU A 83 8.59 13.68 -9.17
N SER A 84 9.02 12.49 -8.77
CA SER A 84 8.23 11.26 -8.89
C SER A 84 6.95 11.26 -8.05
N LEU A 85 6.86 12.09 -7.02
CA LEU A 85 5.69 12.24 -6.15
C LEU A 85 4.64 13.20 -6.72
N ARG A 86 5.03 14.12 -7.62
CA ARG A 86 4.10 15.04 -8.32
C ARG A 86 3.07 14.29 -9.16
N ASP A 87 3.46 13.16 -9.73
CA ASP A 87 2.56 12.28 -10.48
C ASP A 87 1.41 11.71 -9.63
N PHE A 88 1.52 11.83 -8.31
CA PHE A 88 0.56 11.34 -7.32
C PHE A 88 -0.03 12.45 -6.45
N ASP A 89 0.22 13.72 -6.77
CA ASP A 89 -0.29 14.89 -6.02
C ASP A 89 0.18 14.87 -4.54
N ILE A 90 1.42 14.42 -4.32
CA ILE A 90 2.08 14.40 -3.02
C ILE A 90 3.18 15.47 -3.04
N ASP A 91 3.04 16.48 -2.17
CA ASP A 91 4.03 17.54 -1.91
C ASP A 91 5.12 17.11 -0.93
#